data_AF-A0A5B0MQR7-F1
#
_entry.id   AF-A0A5B0MQR7-F1
#
_cell.length_a   1.000
_cell.length_b   1.000
_cell.length_c   1.000
_cell.angle_alpha   90.00
_cell.angle_beta   90.00
_cell.angle_gamma   90.00
#
_symmetry.space_group_name_H-M   'P 1'
#
loop_
_entity.id
_entity.type
_entity.pdbx_description
1 polymer ?
#
loop_
_entity_poly.entity_id
_entity_poly.type
_entity_poly.pdbx_seq_one_letter_code
_entity_poly.pdbx_strand_id
1 'polypeptide(L)'
;MSGIMNMCQLVGVTISFLFIDKVGRRPLLLLGSLMMTICHLSVAILIRQYSADWAQHKSAGWAGVGFLLLYMVVFGVSWGPIPWAMPSEIFPSSLRAKGVAVSTMSNWINNFIIGLITPPVEFRGFFPLKFCTKKAN
;
A
#
# COMPACT_ATOMS: atom_id res chain seq x y z
N MET A 1 -16.06 -1.10 3.90
CA MET A 1 -14.88 -1.93 3.57
C MET A 1 -13.66 -1.66 4.47
N SER A 2 -13.46 -0.44 4.98
CA SER A 2 -12.32 -0.10 5.84
C SER A 2 -12.12 -1.05 7.04
N GLY A 3 -13.20 -1.49 7.70
CA GLY A 3 -13.09 -2.45 8.81
C GLY A 3 -12.46 -3.80 8.42
N ILE A 4 -12.82 -4.36 7.27
CA ILE A 4 -12.27 -5.65 6.80
C ILE A 4 -10.78 -5.52 6.50
N MET A 5 -10.37 -4.41 5.87
CA MET A 5 -8.96 -4.15 5.55
C MET A 5 -8.11 -4.05 6.82
N ASN A 6 -8.62 -3.37 7.87
CA ASN A 6 -7.93 -3.28 9.15
C ASN A 6 -7.81 -4.64 9.86
N MET A 7 -8.85 -5.49 9.79
CA MET A 7 -8.78 -6.85 10.35
C MET A 7 -7.77 -7.73 9.60
N CYS A 8 -7.74 -7.68 8.27
CA CYS A 8 -6.73 -8.37 7.46
C CYS A 8 -5.32 -7.90 7.79
N GLN A 9 -5.14 -6.59 8.00
CA GLN A 9 -3.86 -6.03 8.38
C GLN A 9 -3.44 -6.47 9.79
N LEU A 10 -4.37 -6.50 10.75
CA LEU A 10 -4.11 -7.00 12.10
C LEU A 10 -3.61 -8.45 12.06
N VAL A 11 -4.31 -9.32 11.32
CA VAL A 11 -3.91 -10.72 11.15
C VAL A 11 -2.54 -10.83 10.47
N GLY A 12 -2.29 -10.04 9.42
CA GLY A 12 -1.01 -10.00 8.73
C GLY A 12 0.15 -9.60 9.66
N VAL A 13 -0.07 -8.59 10.52
CA VAL A 13 0.93 -8.14 11.50
C VAL A 13 1.17 -9.20 12.57
N THR A 14 0.13 -9.87 13.08
CA THR A 14 0.30 -10.99 14.03
C THR A 14 1.16 -12.11 13.43
N ILE A 15 0.95 -12.44 12.16
CA ILE A 15 1.76 -13.43 11.44
C ILE A 15 3.21 -12.93 11.27
N SER A 16 3.41 -11.64 11.00
CA SER A 16 4.75 -11.03 10.90
C SER A 16 5.60 -11.34 12.12
N PHE A 17 5.06 -11.12 13.33
CA PHE A 17 5.77 -11.36 14.58
C PHE A 17 6.22 -12.82 14.76
N LEU A 18 5.48 -13.79 14.23
CA LEU A 18 5.84 -15.20 14.33
C LEU A 18 6.92 -15.64 13.32
N PHE A 19 6.97 -14.98 12.16
CA PHE A 19 7.84 -15.36 11.04
C PHE A 19 9.13 -14.54 10.97
N ILE A 20 9.17 -13.34 11.57
CA ILE A 20 10.31 -12.43 11.48
C ILE A 20 11.59 -13.03 12.06
N ASP A 21 11.48 -13.77 13.17
CA ASP A 21 12.63 -14.35 13.87
C ASP A 21 13.18 -15.60 13.16
N LYS A 22 12.37 -16.27 12.32
CA LYS A 22 12.76 -17.50 11.62
C LYS A 22 13.36 -17.26 10.23
N VAL A 23 12.80 -16.30 9.48
CA VAL A 23 13.15 -16.06 8.07
C VAL A 23 14.18 -14.93 7.92
N GLY A 24 14.27 -14.05 8.92
CA GLY A 24 15.11 -12.86 8.86
C GLY A 24 14.47 -11.72 8.07
N ARG A 25 14.87 -10.49 8.40
CA ARG A 25 14.17 -9.26 8.01
C ARG A 25 14.30 -8.91 6.52
N ARG A 26 15.49 -9.10 5.95
CA ARG A 26 15.82 -8.75 4.55
C ARG A 26 15.02 -9.56 3.50
N PRO A 27 14.97 -10.91 3.56
CA PRO A 27 14.17 -11.67 2.59
C PRO A 27 12.67 -11.43 2.73
N LEU A 28 12.16 -11.18 3.95
CA LEU A 28 10.77 -10.81 4.20
C LEU A 28 10.38 -9.50 3.49
N LEU A 29 11.24 -8.48 3.53
CA LEU A 29 11.00 -7.21 2.84
C LEU A 29 11.04 -7.34 1.31
N LEU A 30 11.99 -8.12 0.77
CA LEU A 30 12.13 -8.35 -0.68
C LEU A 30 10.99 -9.19 -1.25
N LEU A 31 10.63 -10.28 -0.58
CA LEU A 31 9.51 -11.11 -1.02
C LEU A 31 8.17 -10.37 -0.88
N GLY A 32 8.01 -9.60 0.20
CA GLY A 32 6.85 -8.75 0.42
C GLY A 32 6.67 -7.70 -0.68
N SER A 33 7.74 -6.98 -1.05
CA SER A 33 7.66 -5.97 -2.12
C SER A 33 7.37 -6.58 -3.49
N LEU A 34 7.91 -7.77 -3.79
CA LEU A 34 7.61 -8.49 -5.03
C LEU A 34 6.12 -8.86 -5.12
N MET A 35 5.58 -9.47 -4.06
CA MET A 35 4.18 -9.87 -4.01
C MET A 35 3.22 -8.68 -4.04
N MET A 36 3.57 -7.59 -3.36
CA MET A 36 2.80 -6.34 -3.40
C MET A 36 2.79 -5.72 -4.80
N THR A 37 3.93 -5.74 -5.50
CA THR A 37 4.05 -5.24 -6.87
C THR A 37 3.14 -6.03 -7.81
N ILE A 38 3.12 -7.36 -7.69
CA ILE A 38 2.24 -8.22 -8.49
C ILE A 38 0.77 -7.87 -8.22
N CYS A 39 0.36 -7.74 -6.96
CA CYS A 39 -1.02 -7.38 -6.61
C CYS A 39 -1.43 -6.02 -7.20
N HIS A 40 -0.58 -4.99 -7.07
CA HIS A 40 -0.85 -3.67 -7.63
C HIS A 40 -0.88 -3.66 -9.17
N LEU A 41 0.00 -4.42 -9.82
CA LEU A 41 -0.02 -4.58 -11.28
C LEU A 41 -1.30 -5.26 -11.75
N SER A 42 -1.74 -6.33 -11.08
CA SER A 42 -3.00 -7.00 -11.40
C SER A 42 -4.19 -6.06 -11.28
N VAL A 43 -4.27 -5.26 -10.21
CA VAL A 43 -5.33 -4.25 -10.03
C VAL A 43 -5.25 -3.16 -11.11
N ALA A 44 -4.06 -2.68 -11.46
CA ALA A 44 -3.88 -1.68 -12.51
C ALA A 44 -4.34 -2.19 -13.89
N ILE A 45 -4.04 -3.44 -14.22
CA ILE A 45 -4.49 -4.08 -15.48
C ILE A 45 -6.01 -4.22 -15.49
N LEU A 46 -6.62 -4.68 -14.39
CA LEU A 46 -8.07 -4.80 -14.27
C LEU A 46 -8.76 -3.44 -14.44
N ILE A 47 -8.23 -2.39 -13.80
CA ILE A 47 -8.76 -1.03 -13.94
C ILE A 47 -8.64 -0.54 -15.37
N ARG A 48 -7.49 -0.75 -16.03
CA ARG A 48 -7.29 -0.35 -17.43
C ARG A 48 -8.30 -1.03 -18.36
N GLN A 49 -8.54 -2.33 -18.17
CA GLN A 49 -9.34 -3.14 -19.10
C GLN A 49 -10.85 -2.97 -18.92
N TYR A 50 -11.31 -2.75 -17.69
CA TYR A 50 -12.73 -2.66 -17.36
C TYR A 50 -13.20 -1.25 -16.97
N SER A 51 -12.36 -0.22 -17.21
CA SER A 51 -12.65 1.18 -16.84
C SER A 51 -13.96 1.73 -17.41
N ALA A 52 -14.41 1.25 -18.57
CA ALA A 52 -15.59 1.75 -19.26
C ALA A 52 -16.92 1.22 -18.69
N ASP A 53 -16.99 -0.06 -18.28
CA ASP A 53 -18.26 -0.75 -17.98
C ASP A 53 -18.18 -1.70 -16.76
N TRP A 54 -17.95 -1.13 -15.58
CA TRP A 54 -17.95 -1.89 -14.32
C TRP A 54 -19.29 -2.55 -13.97
N ALA A 55 -20.41 -2.00 -14.47
CA ALA A 55 -21.75 -2.49 -14.18
C ALA A 55 -22.04 -3.88 -14.78
N GLN A 56 -21.45 -4.19 -15.94
CA GLN A 56 -21.58 -5.49 -16.59
C GLN A 56 -20.54 -6.51 -16.09
N HIS A 57 -19.41 -6.04 -15.55
CA HIS A 57 -18.29 -6.90 -15.12
C HIS A 57 -18.11 -6.93 -13.58
N LYS A 58 -19.18 -7.28 -12.87
CA LYS A 58 -19.15 -7.41 -11.39
C LYS A 58 -18.11 -8.40 -10.88
N SER A 59 -17.86 -9.49 -11.61
CA SER A 59 -16.85 -10.50 -11.27
C SER A 59 -15.42 -9.92 -11.25
N ALA A 60 -15.09 -9.06 -12.22
CA ALA A 60 -13.78 -8.38 -12.28
C ALA A 60 -13.61 -7.37 -11.12
N GLY A 61 -14.70 -6.69 -10.73
CA GLY A 61 -14.71 -5.83 -9.54
C GLY A 61 -14.41 -6.60 -8.25
N TRP A 62 -15.03 -7.77 -8.06
CA TRP A 62 -14.74 -8.64 -6.91
C TRP A 62 -13.33 -9.23 -6.95
N ALA A 63 -12.79 -9.54 -8.14
CA ALA A 63 -11.39 -9.95 -8.28
C ALA A 63 -10.42 -8.85 -7.83
N GLY A 64 -10.67 -7.58 -8.20
CA GLY A 64 -9.89 -6.43 -7.73
C GLY A 64 -9.91 -6.27 -6.21
N VAL A 65 -11.08 -6.46 -5.59
CA VAL A 65 -11.23 -6.51 -4.13
C VAL A 65 -10.39 -7.62 -3.51
N GLY A 66 -10.37 -8.82 -4.10
CA GLY A 66 -9.55 -9.94 -3.64
C GLY A 66 -8.05 -9.60 -3.66
N PHE A 67 -7.56 -9.00 -4.74
CA PHE A 67 -6.16 -8.57 -4.83
C PHE A 67 -5.80 -7.47 -3.83
N LEU A 68 -6.72 -6.54 -3.54
CA LEU A 68 -6.53 -5.52 -2.49
C LEU A 68 -6.45 -6.14 -1.08
N LEU A 69 -7.29 -7.13 -0.78
CA LEU A 69 -7.22 -7.84 0.50
C LEU A 69 -5.92 -8.64 0.65
N LEU A 70 -5.50 -9.32 -0.43
CA LEU A 70 -4.21 -10.03 -0.46
C LEU A 70 -3.05 -9.05 -0.24
N TYR A 71 -3.08 -7.90 -0.91
CA TYR A 71 -2.10 -6.83 -0.71
C TYR A 71 -2.03 -6.39 0.76
N MET A 72 -3.18 -6.19 1.43
CA MET A 72 -3.19 -5.77 2.84
C MET A 72 -2.57 -6.80 3.78
N VAL A 73 -2.81 -8.10 3.54
CA VAL A 73 -2.21 -9.18 4.33
C VAL A 73 -0.70 -9.23 4.10
N VAL A 74 -0.25 -9.22 2.84
CA VAL A 74 1.19 -9.23 2.48
C VAL A 74 1.91 -8.01 3.05
N PHE A 75 1.29 -6.83 2.95
CA PHE A 75 1.80 -5.60 3.54
C PHE A 75 1.94 -5.72 5.06
N GLY A 76 0.90 -6.23 5.75
CA GLY A 76 0.94 -6.46 7.20
C GLY A 76 2.06 -7.41 7.63
N VAL A 77 2.30 -8.49 6.87
CA VAL A 77 3.35 -9.48 7.17
C VAL A 77 4.76 -8.92 6.96
N SER A 78 4.95 -8.00 6.02
CA SER A 78 6.28 -7.54 5.59
C SER A 78 6.55 -6.08 5.94
N TRP A 79 5.91 -5.15 5.25
CA TRP A 79 6.14 -3.70 5.37
C TRP A 79 5.46 -3.05 6.58
N GLY A 80 4.60 -3.78 7.30
CA GLY A 80 3.88 -3.28 8.47
C GLY A 80 4.81 -2.90 9.63
N PRO A 81 5.48 -3.87 10.30
CA PRO A 81 6.31 -3.58 11.47
C PRO A 81 7.82 -3.46 11.16
N ILE A 82 8.31 -4.12 10.10
CA ILE A 82 9.75 -4.28 9.85
C ILE A 82 10.47 -2.95 9.57
N PRO A 83 9.96 -2.04 8.72
CA PRO A 83 10.64 -0.78 8.41
C PRO A 83 10.74 0.17 9.60
N TRP A 84 9.86 0.04 10.59
CA TRP A 84 9.90 0.85 11.83
C TRP A 84 10.94 0.32 12.82
N ALA A 85 11.18 -0.99 12.83
CA ALA A 85 12.20 -1.61 13.67
C ALA A 85 13.62 -1.46 13.10
N MET A 86 13.79 -1.58 11.78
CA MET A 86 15.11 -1.61 11.12
C MET A 86 16.04 -0.43 11.46
N PRO A 87 15.59 0.85 11.49
CA PRO A 87 16.48 1.96 11.81
C PRO A 87 17.13 1.81 13.19
N SER A 88 16.42 1.25 14.17
CA SER A 88 16.97 1.05 15.51
C SER A 88 18.06 -0.03 15.57
N GLU A 89 18.05 -0.95 14.60
CA GLU A 89 18.94 -2.13 14.51
C GLU A 89 20.16 -1.87 13.64
N ILE A 90 20.05 -0.99 12.64
CA ILE A 90 21.14 -0.66 11.72
C ILE A 90 22.11 0.37 12.33
N PHE A 91 21.58 1.34 13.09
CA PHE A 91 22.41 2.42 13.63
C PHE A 91 23.06 2.07 14.98
N PRO A 92 24.35 2.42 15.19
CA PRO A 92 25.02 2.26 16.48
C PRO A 92 24.36 3.14 17.54
N SER A 93 24.47 2.74 18.82
CA SER A 93 23.72 3.35 19.93
C SER A 93 23.86 4.88 20.02
N SER A 94 25.04 5.42 19.70
CA SER A 94 25.35 6.85 19.71
C SER A 94 24.61 7.67 18.64
N LEU A 95 24.30 7.05 17.48
CA LEU A 95 23.63 7.71 16.36
C LEU A 95 22.19 7.25 16.15
N ARG A 96 21.72 6.25 16.90
CA ARG A 96 20.40 5.65 16.76
C ARG A 96 19.27 6.66 16.77
N ALA A 97 19.27 7.60 17.71
CA ALA A 97 18.23 8.63 17.81
C ALA A 97 18.17 9.51 16.55
N LYS A 98 19.34 9.91 16.02
CA LYS A 98 19.42 10.72 14.79
C LYS A 98 18.99 9.91 13.57
N GLY A 99 19.42 8.65 13.47
CA GLY A 99 19.05 7.77 12.36
C GLY A 99 17.56 7.44 12.30
N VAL A 100 16.94 7.18 13.46
CA VAL A 100 15.48 6.98 13.56
C VAL A 100 14.73 8.26 13.17
N ALA A 101 15.19 9.43 13.62
CA ALA A 101 14.57 10.70 13.25
C ALA A 101 14.58 10.94 11.73
N VAL A 102 15.71 10.68 11.06
CA VAL A 102 15.82 10.82 9.59
C VAL A 102 14.91 9.83 8.86
N SER A 103 14.79 8.59 9.35
CA SER A 103 13.89 7.59 8.79
C SER A 103 12.42 8.02 8.89
N THR A 104 12.01 8.52 10.06
CA THR A 104 10.64 9.01 10.28
C THR A 104 10.34 10.24 9.44
N MET A 105 11.26 11.22 9.38
CA MET A 105 11.11 12.38 8.50
C MET A 105 10.95 11.97 7.03
N SER A 106 11.77 11.03 6.57
CA SER A 106 11.67 10.50 5.21
C SER A 106 10.30 9.87 4.96
N ASN A 107 9.78 9.08 5.90
CA ASN A 107 8.44 8.48 5.77
C ASN A 107 7.35 9.55 5.63
N TRP A 108 7.34 10.56 6.50
CA TRP A 108 6.33 11.62 6.45
C TRP A 108 6.42 12.50 5.21
N ILE A 109 7.64 12.80 4.74
CA ILE A 109 7.84 13.54 3.48
C ILE A 109 7.27 12.75 2.30
N ASN A 110 7.52 11.45 2.22
CA ASN A 110 6.96 10.60 1.17
C ASN A 110 5.42 10.56 1.24
N ASN A 111 4.85 10.44 2.45
CA ASN A 111 3.40 10.49 2.63
C ASN A 111 2.81 11.84 2.18
N PHE A 112 3.49 12.95 2.46
CA PHE A 112 3.07 14.28 2.01
C PHE A 112 3.10 14.41 0.49
N ILE A 113 4.18 13.94 -0.16
CA ILE A 113 4.31 13.95 -1.62
C ILE A 113 3.17 13.14 -2.26
N ILE A 114 2.89 11.93 -1.75
CA ILE A 114 1.78 11.10 -2.24
C ILE A 114 0.44 11.81 -2.04
N GLY A 115 0.21 12.40 -0.85
CA GLY A 115 -1.00 13.15 -0.56
C GLY A 115 -1.24 14.34 -1.50
N LEU A 116 -0.17 14.98 -1.98
CA LEU A 116 -0.26 16.07 -2.96
C LEU A 116 -0.45 15.58 -4.40
N ILE A 117 0.16 14.45 -4.78
CA ILE A 117 0.14 13.94 -6.16
C ILE A 117 -1.15 13.19 -6.48
N THR A 118 -1.69 12.41 -5.54
CA THR A 118 -2.84 11.51 -5.76
C THR A 118 -4.11 12.25 -6.23
N PRO A 119 -4.57 13.35 -5.61
CA PRO A 119 -5.79 14.02 -6.06
C PRO A 119 -5.70 14.57 -7.50
N PRO A 120 -4.59 15.25 -7.92
CA PRO A 120 -4.41 15.67 -9.31
C PRO A 120 -4.43 14.52 -10.35
N VAL A 121 -3.82 13.37 -10.04
CA VAL A 121 -3.74 12.25 -11.01
C VAL A 121 -5.08 11.56 -11.19
N GLU A 122 -5.88 11.41 -10.14
CA GLU A 122 -7.25 10.88 -10.25
C GLU A 122 -8.14 11.82 -11.08
N PHE A 123 -8.00 13.13 -10.86
CA PHE A 123 -8.76 14.14 -11.59
C PHE A 123 -8.41 14.22 -13.08
N ARG A 124 -7.13 14.05 -13.44
CA ARG A 124 -6.66 14.07 -14.84
C ARG A 124 -6.80 12.74 -15.58
N GLY A 125 -6.58 11.62 -14.90
CA GLY A 125 -6.47 10.30 -15.53
C GLY A 125 -7.77 9.48 -15.56
N PHE A 126 -8.69 9.73 -14.62
CA PHE A 126 -9.90 8.90 -14.46
C PHE A 126 -11.21 9.69 -14.68
N PHE A 127 -11.18 11.02 -14.48
CA PHE A 127 -12.39 11.86 -14.57
C PHE A 127 -12.25 13.02 -15.57
N PRO A 128 -11.91 12.81 -16.86
CA PRO A 128 -12.09 13.88 -17.82
C PRO A 128 -13.60 14.12 -18.02
N LEU A 129 -14.04 15.36 -17.81
CA LEU A 129 -15.20 15.99 -18.48
C LEU A 129 -16.64 15.72 -18.00
N LYS A 130 -16.93 15.20 -16.80
CA LYS A 130 -18.34 15.18 -16.31
C LYS A 130 -18.72 16.23 -15.25
N PHE A 131 -17.77 16.86 -14.56
CA PHE A 131 -18.11 17.89 -13.56
C PHE A 131 -18.02 19.33 -14.08
N CYS A 132 -17.31 19.58 -15.19
CA CYS A 132 -17.18 20.92 -15.77
C CYS A 132 -18.34 21.33 -16.70
N THR A 133 -19.48 20.65 -16.64
CA THR A 133 -20.73 21.06 -17.32
C THR A 133 -21.93 21.15 -16.38
N LYS A 134 -21.77 20.83 -15.09
CA LYS A 134 -22.88 20.88 -14.10
C LYS A 134 -22.79 22.02 -13.08
N LYS A 135 -21.93 23.01 -13.35
CA LYS A 135 -21.81 24.24 -12.53
C LYS A 135 -21.99 25.51 -13.37
N ALA A 136 -22.90 25.44 -14.34
CA ALA A 136 -23.43 26.57 -15.08
C ALA A 136 -24.96 26.45 -15.07
N ASN A 137 -25.55 26.71 -13.91
CA ASN A 137 -26.92 27.16 -13.69
C ASN A 137 -26.94 27.83 -12.32
#